data_AF-A0A0W0VC00-F1
#
_entry.id   AF-A0A0W0VC00-F1
#
_cell.length_a   1.000
_cell.length_b   1.000
_cell.length_c   1.000
_cell.angle_alpha   90.00
_cell.angle_beta   90.00
_cell.angle_gamma   90.00
#
_symmetry.space_group_name_H-M   'P 1'
#
loop_
_entity.id
_entity.type
_entity.pdbx_description
1 polymer ?
#
loop_
_entity_poly.entity_id
_entity_poly.type
_entity_poly.pdbx_seq_one_letter_code
_entity_poly.pdbx_strand_id
1 'polypeptide(L)'
;MATETRSVHKNIPLPSVEALTQCKEVATTVEAAFYFRDQFESKLVQAGKMDEGKKALSHINEFAETVSMQRELKSDPWTGNVGPLTDFHNLQRNLAEKAADSLSSKIEGNIIMDYAINDNAQFIRGYAADGKALDSESVQDMDKLFNAWLAENNKISKNSVIYEADNKGHILRDSSGQPVVANGPEVRGMVSNDQNGFTNFLQQFNKEGHEIAVTTRQQPFPEKKPEVTQAPTPTAAKEAPATAPATPEATASNYAGPAG
;
A
#
# COMPACT_ATOMS: atom_id res chain seq x y z
N MET A 1 4.16 58.74 -11.37
CA MET A 1 4.40 58.28 -9.99
C MET A 1 4.01 56.82 -9.93
N ALA A 2 4.98 55.92 -9.99
CA ALA A 2 4.75 54.48 -9.79
C ALA A 2 5.17 54.17 -8.35
N THR A 3 4.20 53.82 -7.51
CA THR A 3 4.44 53.34 -6.16
C THR A 3 4.95 51.90 -6.27
N GLU A 4 6.28 51.72 -6.17
CA GLU A 4 6.87 50.43 -5.85
C GLU A 4 6.43 50.06 -4.41
N THR A 5 5.45 49.16 -4.30
CA THR A 5 5.20 48.44 -3.06
C THR A 5 6.37 47.51 -2.79
N ARG A 6 7.38 48.05 -2.09
CA ARG A 6 8.49 47.28 -1.53
C ARG A 6 7.92 46.32 -0.50
N SER A 7 7.74 45.05 -0.85
CA SER A 7 7.39 43.99 0.12
C SER A 7 8.47 43.94 1.20
N VAL A 8 8.14 44.48 2.38
CA VAL A 8 8.99 44.37 3.56
C VAL A 8 8.82 42.96 4.10
N HIS A 9 9.67 42.04 3.65
CA HIS A 9 9.80 40.74 4.29
C HIS A 9 10.31 40.98 5.72
N LYS A 10 9.44 40.79 6.72
CA LYS A 10 9.87 40.77 8.11
C LYS A 10 10.72 39.51 8.29
N ASN A 11 11.88 39.64 8.93
CA ASN A 11 12.73 38.52 9.28
C ASN A 11 12.07 37.73 10.44
N ILE A 12 10.97 37.04 10.12
CA ILE A 12 10.16 36.29 11.07
C ILE A 12 10.82 34.92 11.24
N PRO A 13 11.20 34.51 12.46
CA PRO A 13 11.74 33.18 12.69
C PRO A 13 10.67 32.14 12.40
N LEU A 14 11.03 31.13 11.60
CA LEU A 14 10.18 29.98 11.36
C LEU A 14 10.24 29.00 12.55
N PRO A 15 9.14 28.30 12.85
CA PRO A 15 9.14 27.28 13.90
C PRO A 15 10.09 26.12 13.55
N SER A 16 10.66 25.49 14.59
CA SER A 16 11.48 24.28 14.42
C SER A 16 10.62 23.05 14.14
N VAL A 17 11.25 21.95 13.71
CA VAL A 17 10.56 20.68 13.45
C VAL A 17 9.91 20.13 14.72
N GLU A 18 10.57 20.29 15.87
CA GLU A 18 10.05 19.88 17.18
C GLU A 18 8.78 20.66 17.53
N ALA A 19 8.79 21.98 17.32
CA ALA A 19 7.61 22.82 17.56
C ALA A 19 6.45 22.43 16.64
N LEU A 20 6.71 22.16 15.36
CA LEU A 20 5.69 21.68 14.42
C LEU A 20 5.13 20.31 14.83
N THR A 21 5.96 19.43 15.40
CA THR A 21 5.54 18.12 15.89
C THR A 21 4.63 18.26 17.11
N GLN A 22 5.00 19.11 18.06
CA GLN A 22 4.16 19.42 19.23
C GLN A 22 2.82 20.04 18.83
N CYS A 23 2.80 20.91 17.82
CA CYS A 23 1.53 21.44 17.30
C CYS A 23 0.60 20.33 16.78
N LYS A 24 1.14 19.29 16.12
CA LYS A 24 0.35 18.13 15.66
C LYS A 24 -0.22 17.32 16.83
N GLU A 25 0.52 17.20 17.93
CA GLU A 25 0.04 16.47 19.13
C GLU A 25 -1.13 17.19 19.82
N VAL A 26 -1.15 18.52 19.79
CA VAL A 26 -2.19 19.33 20.43
C VAL A 26 -3.41 19.53 19.53
N ALA A 27 -3.23 19.56 18.21
CA ALA A 27 -4.28 19.78 17.22
C ALA A 27 -5.17 18.54 17.00
N THR A 28 -5.93 18.15 18.04
CA THR A 28 -6.74 16.93 18.08
C THR A 28 -8.15 17.06 17.46
N THR A 29 -8.59 18.29 17.18
CA THR A 29 -9.87 18.59 16.52
C THR A 29 -9.65 19.07 15.09
N VAL A 30 -10.69 18.94 14.26
CA VAL A 30 -10.67 19.37 12.85
C VAL A 30 -10.33 20.85 12.74
N GLU A 31 -10.97 21.69 13.55
CA GLU A 31 -10.76 23.14 13.57
C GLU A 31 -9.34 23.49 14.00
N ALA A 32 -8.81 22.81 15.02
CA ALA A 32 -7.44 23.05 15.49
C ALA A 32 -6.40 22.67 14.42
N ALA A 33 -6.62 21.55 13.71
CA ALA A 33 -5.71 21.09 12.66
C ALA A 33 -5.71 22.03 11.44
N PHE A 34 -6.88 22.50 11.00
CA PHE A 34 -6.98 23.50 9.94
C PHE A 34 -6.44 24.87 10.37
N TYR A 35 -6.72 25.30 11.59
CA TYR A 35 -6.14 26.53 12.13
C TYR A 35 -4.61 26.46 12.15
N PHE A 36 -4.02 25.33 12.57
CA PHE A 36 -2.57 25.13 12.53
C PHE A 36 -2.01 25.25 11.11
N ARG A 37 -2.64 24.61 10.12
CA ARG A 37 -2.26 24.74 8.70
C ARG A 37 -2.27 26.20 8.27
N ASP A 38 -3.38 26.90 8.50
CA ASP A 38 -3.59 28.29 8.04
C ASP A 38 -2.59 29.26 8.69
N GLN A 39 -2.30 29.06 9.98
CA GLN A 39 -1.29 29.85 10.68
C GLN A 39 0.12 29.59 10.17
N PHE A 40 0.46 28.34 9.85
CA PHE A 40 1.77 28.01 9.30
C PHE A 40 1.95 28.61 7.89
N GLU A 41 0.95 28.47 7.02
CA GLU A 41 0.94 29.10 5.70
C GLU A 41 1.09 30.62 5.80
N SER A 42 0.30 31.28 6.66
CA SER A 42 0.40 32.72 6.87
C SER A 42 1.80 33.14 7.32
N LYS A 43 2.44 32.37 8.21
CA LYS A 43 3.83 32.63 8.63
C LYS A 43 4.83 32.48 7.48
N LEU A 44 4.68 31.47 6.62
CA LEU A 44 5.54 31.30 5.44
C LEU A 44 5.41 32.47 4.47
N VAL A 45 4.18 32.91 4.21
CA VAL A 45 3.90 34.08 3.35
C VAL A 45 4.52 35.35 3.94
N GLN A 46 4.32 35.60 5.23
CA GLN A 46 4.88 36.78 5.90
C GLN A 46 6.42 36.78 5.94
N ALA A 47 7.04 35.59 6.05
CA ALA A 47 8.48 35.42 6.01
C ALA A 47 9.07 35.44 4.58
N GLY A 48 8.24 35.35 3.54
CA GLY A 48 8.69 35.22 2.15
C GLY A 48 9.37 33.89 1.84
N LYS A 49 9.05 32.82 2.59
CA LYS A 49 9.72 31.52 2.54
C LYS A 49 8.81 30.39 2.05
N MET A 50 7.85 30.71 1.19
CA MET A 50 6.85 29.75 0.74
C MET A 50 7.49 28.56 0.01
N ASP A 51 8.49 28.81 -0.83
CA ASP A 51 9.19 27.75 -1.57
C ASP A 51 9.97 26.80 -0.64
N GLU A 52 10.65 27.34 0.37
CA GLU A 52 11.37 26.57 1.39
C GLU A 52 10.41 25.75 2.27
N GLY A 53 9.25 26.33 2.60
CA GLY A 53 8.26 25.75 3.49
C GLY A 53 7.27 24.80 2.82
N LYS A 54 7.24 24.72 1.48
CA LYS A 54 6.21 23.98 0.72
C LYS A 54 6.07 22.53 1.15
N LYS A 55 7.18 21.83 1.39
CA LYS A 55 7.17 20.43 1.83
C LYS A 55 6.57 20.29 3.23
N ALA A 56 6.94 21.17 4.16
CA ALA A 56 6.39 21.17 5.52
C ALA A 56 4.90 21.50 5.51
N LEU A 57 4.47 22.45 4.67
CA LEU A 57 3.07 22.81 4.51
C LEU A 57 2.26 21.64 3.94
N SER A 58 2.79 20.90 2.96
CA SER A 58 2.15 19.66 2.45
C SER A 58 1.90 18.66 3.58
N HIS A 59 2.92 18.38 4.39
CA HIS A 59 2.80 17.45 5.52
C HIS A 59 1.84 17.93 6.63
N ILE A 60 1.62 19.24 6.75
CA ILE A 60 0.64 19.82 7.70
C ILE A 60 -0.76 19.77 7.10
N ASN A 61 -0.89 20.01 5.79
CA ASN A 61 -2.15 19.85 5.09
C ASN A 61 -2.64 18.39 5.10
N GLU A 62 -1.75 17.44 4.80
CA GLU A 62 -2.03 15.99 4.91
C GLU A 62 -2.45 15.59 6.33
N PHE A 63 -1.82 16.19 7.35
CA PHE A 63 -2.22 16.00 8.75
C PHE A 63 -3.64 16.53 9.00
N ALA A 64 -3.94 17.76 8.58
CA ALA A 64 -5.26 18.36 8.76
C ALA A 64 -6.36 17.53 8.06
N GLU A 65 -6.11 17.10 6.83
CA GLU A 65 -6.99 16.19 6.09
C GLU A 65 -7.18 14.85 6.82
N THR A 66 -6.11 14.28 7.38
CA THR A 66 -6.19 13.04 8.15
C THR A 66 -7.05 13.21 9.41
N VAL A 67 -6.88 14.31 10.14
CA VAL A 67 -7.70 14.62 11.32
C VAL A 67 -9.16 14.82 10.91
N SER A 68 -9.43 15.52 9.80
CA SER A 68 -10.77 15.63 9.21
C SER A 68 -11.36 14.25 8.96
N MET A 69 -10.66 13.39 8.23
CA MET A 69 -11.15 12.05 7.92
C MET A 69 -11.32 11.15 9.15
N GLN A 70 -10.53 11.34 10.21
CA GLN A 70 -10.70 10.60 11.46
C GLN A 70 -11.94 11.07 12.23
N ARG A 71 -12.23 12.38 12.23
CA ARG A 71 -13.23 13.00 13.10
C ARG A 71 -14.58 13.28 12.44
N GLU A 72 -14.61 13.44 11.11
CA GLU A 72 -15.84 13.59 10.34
C GLU A 72 -16.60 12.27 10.34
N LEU A 73 -17.50 12.14 11.30
CA LEU A 73 -18.47 11.07 11.35
C LEU A 73 -19.64 11.46 10.45
N LYS A 74 -19.84 10.72 9.36
CA LYS A 74 -21.09 10.75 8.58
C LYS A 74 -22.17 9.86 9.21
N SER A 75 -22.11 9.66 10.53
CA SER A 75 -23.18 9.02 11.28
C SER A 75 -24.26 10.05 11.58
N ASP A 76 -25.51 9.66 11.38
CA ASP A 76 -26.64 10.39 11.92
C ASP A 76 -27.30 9.52 12.99
N PRO A 77 -26.94 9.72 14.28
CA PRO A 77 -27.52 8.96 15.38
C PRO A 77 -29.05 9.07 15.41
N TRP A 78 -29.62 10.16 14.88
CA TRP A 78 -31.07 10.39 14.85
C TRP A 78 -31.79 9.52 13.80
N THR A 79 -31.06 9.00 12.82
CA THR A 79 -31.57 8.03 11.83
C THR A 79 -31.37 6.58 12.27
N GLY A 80 -30.75 6.35 13.44
CA GLY A 80 -30.34 5.02 13.89
C GLY A 80 -29.06 4.51 13.21
N ASN A 81 -28.42 5.33 12.37
CA ASN A 81 -27.14 4.99 11.75
C ASN A 81 -25.99 5.32 12.71
N VAL A 82 -25.56 4.30 13.47
CA VAL A 82 -24.32 4.35 14.26
C VAL A 82 -23.16 4.11 13.30
N GLY A 83 -22.42 5.17 12.96
CA GLY A 83 -21.27 5.07 12.06
C GLY A 83 -20.10 4.27 12.66
N PRO A 84 -18.93 4.35 12.03
CA PRO A 84 -17.76 3.57 12.45
C PRO A 84 -17.45 3.74 13.94
N LEU A 85 -17.15 2.63 14.61
CA LEU A 85 -16.98 2.58 16.06
C LEU A 85 -15.70 3.29 16.54
N THR A 86 -14.72 3.51 15.66
CA THR A 86 -13.40 4.05 16.01
C THR A 86 -12.87 5.05 14.99
N ASP A 87 -11.95 5.92 15.41
CA ASP A 87 -11.25 6.88 14.54
C ASP A 87 -10.52 6.17 13.39
N PHE A 88 -9.98 4.96 13.64
CA PHE A 88 -9.30 4.15 12.63
C PHE A 88 -10.29 3.67 11.56
N HIS A 89 -11.41 3.08 11.97
CA HIS A 89 -12.44 2.64 11.03
C HIS A 89 -13.05 3.83 10.28
N ASN A 90 -13.22 4.98 10.94
CA ASN A 90 -13.74 6.19 10.30
C ASN A 90 -12.79 6.75 9.23
N LEU A 91 -11.49 6.82 9.54
CA LEU A 91 -10.46 7.20 8.58
C LEU A 91 -10.50 6.29 7.34
N GLN A 92 -10.53 4.98 7.54
CA GLN A 92 -10.53 4.01 6.44
C GLN A 92 -11.80 4.13 5.59
N ARG A 93 -12.96 4.34 6.21
CA ARG A 93 -14.22 4.54 5.50
C ARG A 93 -14.23 5.84 4.69
N ASN A 94 -13.73 6.93 5.24
CA ASN A 94 -13.63 8.21 4.54
C ASN A 94 -12.61 8.15 3.38
N LEU A 95 -11.50 7.41 3.54
CA LEU A 95 -10.56 7.13 2.45
C LEU A 95 -11.21 6.28 1.35
N ALA A 96 -11.98 5.26 1.72
CA ALA A 96 -12.73 4.44 0.77
C ALA A 96 -13.77 5.26 0.00
N GLU A 97 -14.51 6.15 0.65
CA GLU A 97 -15.49 6.98 -0.03
C GLU A 97 -14.82 7.95 -1.02
N LYS A 98 -13.74 8.63 -0.64
CA LYS A 98 -12.99 9.49 -1.58
C LYS A 98 -12.43 8.67 -2.76
N ALA A 99 -11.96 7.44 -2.51
CA ALA A 99 -11.48 6.55 -3.56
C ALA A 99 -12.61 6.08 -4.49
N ALA A 100 -13.79 5.79 -3.93
CA ALA A 100 -14.98 5.41 -4.67
C ALA A 100 -15.46 6.56 -5.58
N ASP A 101 -15.60 7.76 -5.04
CA ASP A 101 -15.98 8.95 -5.80
C ASP A 101 -14.98 9.21 -6.95
N SER A 102 -13.67 9.06 -6.70
CA SER A 102 -12.61 9.15 -7.72
C SER A 102 -12.77 8.09 -8.82
N LEU A 103 -12.94 6.81 -8.46
CA LEU A 103 -13.06 5.71 -9.42
C LEU A 103 -14.32 5.81 -10.28
N SER A 104 -15.48 6.10 -9.68
CA SER A 104 -16.75 6.23 -10.40
C SER A 104 -16.73 7.38 -11.42
N SER A 105 -15.87 8.39 -11.22
CA SER A 105 -15.69 9.49 -12.18
C SER A 105 -14.74 9.17 -13.34
N LYS A 106 -13.91 8.13 -13.21
CA LYS A 106 -12.82 7.79 -14.16
C LYS A 106 -13.10 6.55 -14.99
N ILE A 107 -13.80 5.57 -14.43
CA ILE A 107 -14.01 4.26 -15.03
C ILE A 107 -15.51 4.04 -15.16
N GLU A 108 -15.96 3.90 -16.41
CA GLU A 108 -17.29 3.44 -16.73
C GLU A 108 -17.23 1.92 -16.95
N GLY A 109 -17.95 1.14 -16.15
CA GLY A 109 -18.08 -0.31 -16.35
C GLY A 109 -17.51 -1.17 -15.21
N ASN A 110 -17.30 -2.45 -15.52
CA ASN A 110 -16.93 -3.47 -14.53
C ASN A 110 -15.41 -3.60 -14.41
N ILE A 111 -14.89 -3.36 -13.21
CA ILE A 111 -13.51 -3.61 -12.84
C ILE A 111 -13.36 -5.08 -12.44
N ILE A 112 -12.34 -5.73 -12.97
CA ILE A 112 -11.95 -7.08 -12.59
C ILE A 112 -10.78 -6.98 -11.62
N MET A 113 -10.97 -7.49 -10.40
CA MET A 113 -9.91 -7.67 -9.42
C MET A 113 -9.44 -9.13 -9.45
N ASP A 114 -8.27 -9.37 -10.05
CA ASP A 114 -7.58 -10.64 -9.91
C ASP A 114 -6.73 -10.62 -8.63
N TYR A 115 -6.88 -11.63 -7.79
CA TYR A 115 -6.12 -11.71 -6.54
C TYR A 115 -5.63 -13.11 -6.24
N ALA A 116 -4.50 -13.21 -5.55
CA ALA A 116 -3.97 -14.45 -5.04
C ALA A 116 -3.52 -14.24 -3.59
N ILE A 117 -3.95 -15.14 -2.70
CA ILE A 117 -3.54 -15.16 -1.29
C ILE A 117 -3.00 -16.55 -0.98
N ASN A 118 -1.79 -16.67 -0.44
CA ASN A 118 -1.28 -17.98 0.03
C ASN A 118 -1.62 -18.24 1.50
N ASP A 119 -1.20 -19.39 2.03
CA ASP A 119 -1.55 -19.80 3.40
C ASP A 119 -0.91 -18.93 4.48
N ASN A 120 0.18 -18.24 4.15
CA ASN A 120 0.85 -17.25 5.00
C ASN A 120 0.28 -15.83 4.81
N ALA A 121 -0.92 -15.71 4.25
CA ALA A 121 -1.60 -14.45 3.95
C ALA A 121 -0.76 -13.45 3.13
N GLN A 122 0.19 -13.94 2.34
CA GLN A 122 0.83 -13.11 1.32
C GLN A 122 -0.19 -12.84 0.23
N PHE A 123 -0.28 -11.59 -0.19
CA PHE A 123 -1.35 -11.09 -1.05
C PHE A 123 -0.77 -10.40 -2.28
N ILE A 124 -1.22 -10.85 -3.44
CA ILE A 124 -0.90 -10.24 -4.74
C ILE A 124 -2.23 -9.93 -5.41
N ARG A 125 -2.31 -8.79 -6.10
CA ARG A 125 -3.51 -8.35 -6.81
C ARG A 125 -3.16 -7.67 -8.12
N GLY A 126 -4.12 -7.66 -9.03
CA GLY A 126 -4.12 -6.87 -10.25
C GLY A 126 -5.55 -6.41 -10.55
N TYR A 127 -5.66 -5.26 -11.19
CA TYR A 127 -6.94 -4.67 -11.57
C TYR A 127 -6.96 -4.39 -13.06
N ALA A 128 -8.09 -4.70 -13.70
CA ALA A 128 -8.32 -4.41 -15.10
C ALA A 128 -9.75 -3.93 -15.35
N ALA A 129 -9.93 -3.02 -16.31
CA ALA A 129 -11.23 -2.64 -16.86
C ALA A 129 -11.14 -2.67 -18.39
N ASP A 130 -12.20 -3.13 -19.05
CA ASP A 130 -12.26 -3.28 -20.51
C ASP A 130 -11.07 -4.04 -21.13
N GLY A 131 -10.59 -5.07 -20.41
CA GLY A 131 -9.46 -5.90 -20.82
C GLY A 131 -8.09 -5.21 -20.73
N LYS A 132 -8.00 -4.02 -20.14
CA LYS A 132 -6.74 -3.28 -19.92
C LYS A 132 -6.46 -3.12 -18.43
N ALA A 133 -5.17 -3.14 -18.07
CA ALA A 133 -4.76 -2.83 -16.71
C ALA A 133 -5.17 -1.39 -16.34
N LEU A 134 -5.60 -1.20 -15.10
CA LEU A 134 -5.89 0.14 -14.58
C LEU A 134 -4.61 0.99 -14.53
N ASP A 135 -4.78 2.31 -14.68
CA ASP A 135 -3.70 3.27 -14.44
C ASP A 135 -3.30 3.29 -12.96
N SER A 136 -2.11 3.83 -12.66
CA SER A 136 -1.56 3.80 -11.31
C SER A 136 -2.41 4.51 -10.27
N GLU A 137 -3.18 5.54 -10.65
CA GLU A 137 -4.01 6.29 -9.70
C GLU A 137 -5.26 5.48 -9.36
N SER A 138 -5.91 4.90 -10.37
CA SER A 138 -7.05 4.00 -10.18
C SER A 138 -6.67 2.73 -9.40
N VAL A 139 -5.46 2.20 -9.58
CA VAL A 139 -4.91 1.10 -8.75
C VAL A 139 -4.81 1.53 -7.29
N GLN A 140 -4.31 2.73 -7.01
CA GLN A 140 -4.22 3.24 -5.64
C GLN A 140 -5.59 3.44 -4.99
N ASP A 141 -6.59 3.87 -5.75
CA ASP A 141 -7.96 4.01 -5.26
C ASP A 141 -8.60 2.65 -4.97
N MET A 142 -8.41 1.66 -5.84
CA MET A 142 -8.82 0.28 -5.57
C MET A 142 -8.12 -0.30 -4.33
N ASP A 143 -6.85 0.05 -4.11
CA ASP A 143 -6.11 -0.36 -2.92
C ASP A 143 -6.64 0.28 -1.64
N LYS A 144 -7.04 1.55 -1.68
CA LYS A 144 -7.68 2.22 -0.55
C LYS A 144 -9.00 1.54 -0.20
N LEU A 145 -9.82 1.21 -1.21
CA LEU A 145 -11.07 0.47 -1.02
C LEU A 145 -10.81 -0.90 -0.37
N PHE A 146 -9.86 -1.68 -0.89
CA PHE A 146 -9.55 -3.00 -0.35
C PHE A 146 -8.97 -2.94 1.06
N ASN A 147 -8.09 -1.96 1.35
CA ASN A 147 -7.55 -1.76 2.68
C ASN A 147 -8.61 -1.33 3.69
N ALA A 148 -9.59 -0.53 3.27
CA ALA A 148 -10.71 -0.17 4.13
C ALA A 148 -11.61 -1.36 4.45
N TRP A 149 -11.88 -2.22 3.46
CA TRP A 149 -12.59 -3.48 3.69
C TRP A 149 -11.82 -4.39 4.67
N LEU A 150 -10.50 -4.51 4.54
CA LEU A 150 -9.68 -5.23 5.51
C LEU A 150 -9.80 -4.61 6.91
N ALA A 151 -9.79 -3.28 7.02
CA ALA A 151 -9.89 -2.58 8.29
C ALA A 151 -11.23 -2.81 9.00
N GLU A 152 -12.36 -2.82 8.27
CA GLU A 152 -13.67 -3.19 8.83
C GLU A 152 -13.68 -4.62 9.39
N ASN A 153 -12.81 -5.48 8.86
CA ASN A 153 -12.60 -6.86 9.30
C ASN A 153 -11.42 -7.02 10.27
N ASN A 154 -10.97 -5.92 10.90
CA ASN A 154 -9.85 -5.87 11.85
C ASN A 154 -8.55 -6.49 11.30
N LYS A 155 -8.25 -6.22 10.02
CA LYS A 155 -7.05 -6.70 9.33
C LYS A 155 -6.32 -5.55 8.65
N ILE A 156 -5.01 -5.69 8.50
CA ILE A 156 -4.15 -4.69 7.82
C ILE A 156 -3.21 -5.39 6.84
N SER A 157 -3.13 -4.86 5.62
CA SER A 157 -2.11 -5.25 4.66
C SER A 157 -0.85 -4.41 4.83
N LYS A 158 0.30 -5.05 5.05
CA LYS A 158 1.61 -4.38 5.11
C LYS A 158 2.66 -5.22 4.40
N ASN A 159 3.39 -4.61 3.46
CA ASN A 159 4.40 -5.29 2.64
C ASN A 159 3.84 -6.56 1.96
N SER A 160 2.63 -6.48 1.43
CA SER A 160 1.93 -7.60 0.76
C SER A 160 1.65 -8.80 1.66
N VAL A 161 1.59 -8.61 2.98
CA VAL A 161 1.15 -9.62 3.95
C VAL A 161 -0.02 -9.04 4.76
N ILE A 162 -1.07 -9.83 4.96
CA ILE A 162 -2.23 -9.44 5.75
C ILE A 162 -2.04 -9.92 7.19
N TYR A 163 -2.21 -9.01 8.14
CA TYR A 163 -2.08 -9.25 9.58
C TYR A 163 -3.41 -9.00 10.29
N GLU A 164 -3.59 -9.63 11.44
CA GLU A 164 -4.66 -9.26 12.37
C GLU A 164 -4.32 -7.92 13.03
N ALA A 165 -5.35 -7.10 13.26
CA ALA A 165 -5.24 -5.78 13.85
C ALA A 165 -6.24 -5.56 14.98
N ASP A 166 -5.92 -4.62 15.88
CA ASP A 166 -6.88 -4.12 16.85
C ASP A 166 -7.81 -3.06 16.22
N ASN A 167 -8.81 -2.62 17.00
CA ASN A 167 -9.74 -1.57 16.59
C ASN A 167 -9.11 -0.17 16.47
N LYS A 168 -7.81 -0.02 16.75
CA LYS A 168 -7.04 1.22 16.57
C LYS A 168 -6.15 1.15 15.33
N GLY A 169 -6.16 0.02 14.61
CA GLY A 169 -5.32 -0.20 13.45
C GLY A 169 -3.87 -0.58 13.79
N HIS A 170 -3.61 -1.10 14.99
CA HIS A 170 -2.31 -1.69 15.30
C HIS A 170 -2.31 -3.17 14.99
N ILE A 171 -1.24 -3.64 14.34
CA ILE A 171 -1.03 -5.07 14.12
C ILE A 171 -0.90 -5.78 15.47
N LEU A 172 -1.73 -6.79 15.70
CA LEU A 172 -1.70 -7.62 16.89
C LEU A 172 -0.36 -8.34 17.00
N ARG A 173 0.09 -8.58 18.23
CA ARG A 173 1.32 -9.31 18.53
C ARG A 173 1.02 -10.49 19.42
N ASP A 174 1.69 -11.60 19.16
CA ASP A 174 1.60 -12.80 19.98
C ASP A 174 2.38 -12.65 21.31
N SER A 175 2.38 -13.70 22.13
CA SER A 175 3.10 -13.73 23.41
C SER A 175 4.62 -13.57 23.29
N SER A 176 5.19 -13.79 22.10
CA SER A 176 6.61 -13.58 21.79
C SER A 176 6.90 -12.19 21.21
N GLY A 177 5.88 -11.36 21.06
CA GLY A 177 5.97 -10.03 20.47
C GLY A 177 6.01 -10.02 18.95
N GLN A 178 5.78 -11.15 18.26
CA GLN A 178 5.80 -11.21 16.80
C GLN A 178 4.43 -10.79 16.22
N PRO A 179 4.39 -10.14 15.03
CA PRO A 179 3.15 -9.80 14.36
C PRO A 179 2.28 -11.04 14.08
N VAL A 180 1.00 -10.98 14.43
CA VAL A 180 0.03 -12.05 14.14
C VAL A 180 -0.39 -11.95 12.67
N VAL A 181 0.09 -12.89 11.86
CA VAL A 181 -0.31 -13.03 10.46
C VAL A 181 -1.74 -13.57 10.39
N ALA A 182 -2.56 -13.00 9.50
CA ALA A 182 -3.93 -13.46 9.31
C ALA A 182 -3.96 -14.89 8.73
N ASN A 183 -5.06 -15.60 8.95
CA ASN A 183 -5.24 -16.92 8.35
C ASN A 183 -5.51 -16.79 6.84
N GLY A 184 -4.55 -17.20 6.00
CA GLY A 184 -4.66 -17.07 4.53
C GLY A 184 -5.94 -17.69 3.94
N PRO A 185 -6.29 -18.96 4.25
CA PRO A 185 -7.55 -19.57 3.84
C PRO A 185 -8.80 -18.79 4.27
N GLU A 186 -8.84 -18.30 5.51
CA GLU A 186 -9.95 -17.48 6.01
C GLU A 186 -10.10 -16.20 5.19
N VAL A 187 -9.01 -15.45 5.00
CA VAL A 187 -9.06 -14.20 4.23
C VAL A 187 -9.52 -14.44 2.79
N ARG A 188 -9.09 -15.54 2.14
CA ARG A 188 -9.61 -15.92 0.80
C ARG A 188 -11.12 -16.12 0.79
N GLY A 189 -11.63 -16.85 1.79
CA GLY A 189 -13.06 -17.08 1.95
C GLY A 189 -13.84 -15.80 2.24
N MET A 190 -13.23 -14.84 2.95
CA MET A 190 -13.84 -13.55 3.22
C MET A 190 -13.97 -12.69 1.95
N VAL A 191 -12.93 -12.61 1.11
CA VAL A 191 -12.95 -11.75 -0.09
C VAL A 191 -14.11 -12.12 -1.02
N SER A 192 -14.32 -13.44 -1.21
CA SER A 192 -15.33 -14.00 -2.13
C SER A 192 -16.69 -14.29 -1.47
N ASN A 193 -16.91 -13.84 -0.24
CA ASN A 193 -18.17 -14.08 0.46
C ASN A 193 -19.30 -13.22 -0.14
N ASP A 194 -20.41 -13.85 -0.56
CA ASP A 194 -21.53 -13.12 -1.18
C ASP A 194 -22.26 -12.15 -0.24
N GLN A 195 -22.20 -12.39 1.08
CA GLN A 195 -22.91 -11.58 2.07
C GLN A 195 -22.04 -10.46 2.64
N ASN A 196 -20.75 -10.72 2.88
CA ASN A 196 -19.85 -9.80 3.60
C ASN A 196 -18.50 -9.58 2.87
N GLY A 197 -18.38 -10.06 1.63
CA GLY A 197 -17.14 -9.96 0.87
C GLY A 197 -16.89 -8.58 0.28
N PHE A 198 -15.79 -8.48 -0.45
CA PHE A 198 -15.30 -7.19 -0.94
C PHE A 198 -16.29 -6.53 -1.90
N THR A 199 -16.90 -7.30 -2.81
CA THR A 199 -17.91 -6.77 -3.74
C THR A 199 -19.15 -6.23 -3.00
N ASN A 200 -19.59 -6.87 -1.92
CA ASN A 200 -20.73 -6.37 -1.12
C ASN A 200 -20.35 -5.08 -0.37
N PHE A 201 -19.14 -5.00 0.17
CA PHE A 201 -18.64 -3.78 0.81
C PHE A 201 -18.67 -2.56 -0.13
N LEU A 202 -18.31 -2.74 -1.40
CA LEU A 202 -18.32 -1.67 -2.39
C LEU A 202 -19.71 -1.08 -2.66
N GLN A 203 -20.77 -1.88 -2.51
CA GLN A 203 -22.15 -1.41 -2.70
C GLN A 203 -22.53 -0.28 -1.72
N GLN A 204 -21.86 -0.20 -0.56
CA GLN A 204 -22.09 0.87 0.41
C GLN A 204 -21.71 2.26 -0.11
N PHE A 205 -20.89 2.34 -1.16
CA PHE A 205 -20.43 3.60 -1.76
C PHE A 205 -21.16 3.95 -3.05
N ASN A 206 -22.01 3.05 -3.56
CA ASN A 206 -22.79 3.31 -4.76
C ASN A 206 -23.84 4.39 -4.48
N LYS A 207 -23.87 5.41 -5.34
CA LYS A 207 -24.86 6.48 -5.34
C LYS A 207 -25.56 6.47 -6.70
N GLU A 208 -26.76 7.05 -6.79
CA GLU A 208 -27.49 7.12 -8.06
C GLU A 208 -26.62 7.79 -9.13
N GLY A 209 -26.34 7.06 -10.22
CA GLY A 209 -25.47 7.51 -11.32
C GLY A 209 -23.95 7.37 -11.08
N HIS A 210 -23.52 6.87 -9.91
CA HIS A 210 -22.13 6.66 -9.54
C HIS A 210 -21.96 5.27 -8.90
N GLU A 211 -21.87 4.26 -9.75
CA GLU A 211 -21.75 2.86 -9.34
C GLU A 211 -20.36 2.31 -9.63
N ILE A 212 -19.82 1.55 -8.68
CA ILE A 212 -18.57 0.81 -8.84
C ILE A 212 -18.91 -0.67 -8.94
N ALA A 213 -18.85 -1.20 -10.16
CA ALA A 213 -19.00 -2.62 -10.41
C ALA A 213 -17.63 -3.30 -10.33
N VAL A 214 -17.46 -4.22 -9.36
CA VAL A 214 -16.23 -5.01 -9.23
C VAL A 214 -16.54 -6.49 -9.20
N THR A 215 -15.88 -7.24 -10.08
CA THR A 215 -15.84 -8.70 -10.06
C THR A 215 -14.50 -9.19 -9.53
N THR A 216 -14.51 -9.98 -8.47
CA THR A 216 -13.28 -10.58 -7.94
C THR A 216 -13.02 -11.96 -8.54
N ARG A 217 -11.77 -12.25 -8.90
CA ARG A 217 -11.33 -13.58 -9.38
C ARG A 217 -10.11 -14.04 -8.60
N GLN A 218 -10.22 -15.20 -7.96
CA GLN A 218 -9.08 -15.81 -7.29
C GLN A 218 -8.17 -16.49 -8.32
N GLN A 219 -6.88 -16.18 -8.25
CA GLN A 219 -5.80 -16.78 -9.03
C GLN A 219 -4.94 -17.67 -8.14
N PRO A 220 -4.29 -18.70 -8.71
CA PRO A 220 -3.28 -19.46 -7.98
C PRO A 220 -2.13 -18.53 -7.57
N PHE A 221 -1.62 -18.73 -6.35
CA PHE A 221 -0.46 -17.96 -5.90
C PHE A 221 0.78 -18.38 -6.70
N PRO A 222 1.59 -17.45 -7.22
CA PRO A 222 2.76 -17.79 -8.01
C PRO A 222 3.75 -18.56 -7.14
N GLU A 223 4.10 -19.77 -7.57
CA GLU A 223 5.25 -20.47 -7.03
C GLU A 223 6.50 -19.66 -7.38
N LYS A 224 7.39 -19.42 -6.40
CA LYS A 224 8.70 -18.82 -6.67
C LYS A 224 9.40 -19.73 -7.68
N LYS A 225 9.49 -19.29 -8.94
CA LYS A 225 10.42 -19.92 -9.89
C LYS A 225 11.80 -19.87 -9.22
N PRO A 226 12.52 -21.00 -9.08
CA PRO A 226 13.88 -20.95 -8.56
C PRO A 226 14.66 -19.95 -9.42
N GLU A 227 15.36 -19.03 -8.76
CA GLU A 227 16.37 -18.19 -9.40
C GLU A 227 17.23 -19.13 -10.24
N VAL A 228 17.17 -18.99 -11.56
CA VAL A 228 18.15 -19.58 -12.44
C VAL A 228 19.45 -18.90 -12.03
N THR A 229 20.22 -19.58 -11.18
CA THR A 229 21.58 -19.21 -10.86
C THR A 229 22.27 -19.17 -12.21
N GLN A 230 22.55 -17.97 -12.71
CA GLN A 230 23.33 -17.83 -13.92
C GLN A 230 24.60 -18.63 -13.70
N ALA A 231 24.75 -19.71 -14.47
CA ALA A 231 25.96 -20.51 -14.44
C ALA A 231 27.15 -19.56 -14.61
N PRO A 232 28.20 -19.69 -13.79
CA PRO A 232 29.37 -18.82 -13.92
C PRO A 232 29.90 -18.94 -15.34
N THR A 233 29.99 -17.80 -16.01
CA THR A 233 30.61 -17.64 -17.32
C THR A 233 32.00 -18.28 -17.27
N PRO A 234 32.33 -19.23 -18.15
CA PRO A 234 33.66 -19.83 -18.15
C PRO A 234 34.69 -18.74 -18.45
N THR A 235 35.61 -18.55 -17.51
CA THR A 235 36.72 -17.61 -17.63
C THR A 235 37.62 -18.04 -18.80
N ALA A 236 37.94 -17.08 -19.65
CA ALA A 236 38.75 -17.25 -20.84
C ALA A 236 40.06 -18.00 -20.55
N ALA A 237 40.24 -19.13 -21.24
CA ALA A 237 41.50 -19.85 -21.31
C ALA A 237 42.51 -19.02 -22.12
N LYS A 238 43.67 -18.77 -21.51
CA LYS A 238 44.83 -18.13 -22.12
C LYS A 238 45.60 -19.17 -22.95
N GLU A 239 45.74 -18.94 -24.25
CA GLU A 239 46.76 -19.56 -25.13
C GLU A 239 48.17 -19.23 -24.56
N ALA A 240 49.25 -19.99 -24.68
CA ALA A 240 49.80 -20.91 -25.70
C ALA A 240 51.04 -21.68 -25.10
N PRO A 241 51.99 -22.31 -25.85
CA PRO A 241 51.92 -23.56 -26.64
C PRO A 241 53.11 -24.55 -26.41
N ALA A 242 53.11 -25.68 -27.17
CA ALA A 242 54.19 -26.63 -27.51
C ALA A 242 54.57 -27.69 -26.43
N THR A 243 54.78 -28.99 -26.67
CA THR A 243 55.22 -29.77 -27.84
C THR A 243 54.97 -31.28 -27.55
N ALA A 244 54.64 -32.09 -28.55
CA ALA A 244 54.64 -33.57 -28.49
C ALA A 244 56.07 -34.12 -28.80
N PRO A 245 56.35 -35.43 -28.99
CA PRO A 245 55.59 -36.68 -28.72
C PRO A 245 56.45 -37.81 -28.05
N ALA A 246 55.84 -38.94 -27.64
CA ALA A 246 56.42 -40.29 -27.74
C ALA A 246 55.45 -41.40 -27.27
N THR A 247 55.02 -42.25 -28.20
CA THR A 247 54.68 -43.68 -27.99
C THR A 247 55.92 -44.49 -28.44
N PRO A 248 56.21 -45.73 -27.96
CA PRO A 248 55.39 -46.92 -28.28
C PRO A 248 55.37 -48.04 -27.20
N GLU A 249 54.48 -49.03 -27.41
CA GLU A 249 54.65 -50.50 -27.20
C GLU A 249 55.08 -51.06 -25.82
N ALA A 250 54.71 -52.25 -25.34
CA ALA A 250 53.90 -53.36 -25.82
C ALA A 250 53.67 -54.37 -24.66
N THR A 251 52.60 -55.16 -24.83
CA THR A 251 52.45 -56.60 -24.58
C THR A 251 52.45 -57.25 -23.18
N ALA A 252 51.51 -58.21 -23.14
CA ALA A 252 51.50 -59.51 -22.46
C ALA A 252 50.95 -59.57 -21.02
N SER A 253 50.24 -60.62 -20.60
CA SER A 253 49.55 -61.74 -21.25
C SER A 253 48.93 -62.56 -20.10
N ASN A 254 47.73 -63.08 -20.33
CA ASN A 254 47.26 -64.42 -19.95
C ASN A 254 46.96 -64.83 -18.48
N TYR A 255 45.68 -65.20 -18.33
CA TYR A 255 45.16 -66.54 -18.00
C TYR A 255 44.64 -66.88 -16.60
N ALA A 256 43.35 -67.26 -16.63
CA ALA A 256 42.67 -68.41 -16.02
C ALA A 256 42.69 -68.54 -14.49
N GLY A 257 41.53 -68.50 -13.81
CA GLY A 257 40.49 -69.55 -13.83
C GLY A 257 40.78 -70.57 -12.70
N PRO A 258 39.89 -71.52 -12.33
CA PRO A 258 38.51 -71.82 -12.72
C PRO A 258 37.59 -71.75 -11.45
N ALA A 259 36.39 -72.32 -11.27
CA ALA A 259 35.60 -73.39 -11.88
C ALA A 259 34.14 -73.27 -11.38
N GLY A 260 33.17 -73.79 -12.14
CA GLY A 260 31.78 -73.98 -11.72
C GLY A 260 30.79 -73.85 -12.87
#